data_AF-A0A175QKL9-F1
#
_entry.id   AF-A0A175QKL9-F1
#
_cell.length_a   1.000
_cell.length_b   1.000
_cell.length_c   1.000
_cell.angle_alpha   90.00
_cell.angle_beta   90.00
_cell.angle_gamma   90.00
#
_symmetry.space_group_name_H-M   'P 1'
#
loop_
_entity.id
_entity.type
_entity.pdbx_description
1 polymer ?
#
loop_
_entity_poly.entity_id
_entity_poly.type
_entity_poly.pdbx_seq_one_letter_code
_entity_poly.pdbx_strand_id
1 'polypeptide(L)'
;TISTGVEETLTARRGVCQDFSHLMIAGLRGLGLPAAYASGFLRTEPPPGQPRLEGADAMHAWVEVWAGPQMGWIGFDPTNGCFAGEDHVLVARGRDYSDVAPIDGVLITSGPQRHHHAVDMIPIGEAVRN
;
A
#
# COMPACT_ATOMS: atom_id res chain seq x y z
N THR A 1 4.74 -2.03 14.53
CA THR A 1 5.78 -1.04 14.90
C THR A 1 6.31 -0.41 13.63
N ILE A 2 6.23 0.91 13.49
CA ILE A 2 7.00 1.63 12.46
C ILE A 2 8.46 1.57 12.95
N SER A 3 9.26 0.65 12.41
CA SER A 3 10.60 0.38 12.93
C SER A 3 11.68 1.23 12.29
N THR A 4 11.43 1.78 11.09
CA THR A 4 12.42 2.51 10.29
C THR A 4 12.04 3.98 10.22
N GLY A 5 12.93 4.86 10.63
CA GLY A 5 12.72 6.31 10.49
C GLY A 5 12.88 6.77 9.03
N VAL A 6 12.20 7.85 8.65
CA VAL A 6 12.32 8.44 7.29
C VAL A 6 13.78 8.77 6.92
N GLU A 7 14.57 9.27 7.88
CA GLU A 7 15.99 9.57 7.72
C GLU A 7 16.83 8.31 7.47
N GLU A 8 16.50 7.22 8.17
CA GLU A 8 17.16 5.93 8.02
C GLU A 8 16.87 5.34 6.64
N THR A 9 15.61 5.34 6.19
CA THR A 9 15.24 4.89 4.84
C THR A 9 15.94 5.70 3.76
N LEU A 10 16.02 7.02 3.92
CA LEU A 10 16.68 7.92 2.97
C LEU A 10 18.18 7.62 2.86
N THR A 11 18.84 7.36 4.00
CA THR A 11 20.27 7.06 4.08
C THR A 11 20.58 5.65 3.56
N ALA A 12 19.79 4.66 3.99
CA ALA A 12 19.97 3.26 3.61
C ALA A 12 19.54 2.97 2.16
N ARG A 13 18.68 3.82 1.57
CA ARG A 13 18.04 3.64 0.26
C ARG A 13 17.37 2.27 0.12
N ARG A 14 16.87 1.76 1.24
CA ARG A 14 16.23 0.44 1.37
C ARG A 14 15.12 0.57 2.40
N GLY A 15 14.02 -0.11 2.12
CA GLY A 15 12.83 -0.12 2.96
C GLY A 15 11.73 -0.94 2.31
N VAL A 16 10.61 -1.05 3.00
CA VAL A 16 9.37 -1.63 2.47
C VAL A 16 8.45 -0.52 1.93
N CYS A 17 7.32 -0.89 1.32
CA CYS A 17 6.37 0.08 0.74
C CYS A 17 5.91 1.17 1.72
N GLN A 18 5.77 0.82 3.01
CA GLN A 18 5.48 1.77 4.07
C GLN A 18 6.55 2.86 4.20
N ASP A 19 7.83 2.49 4.10
CA ASP A 19 8.95 3.41 4.33
C ASP A 19 9.06 4.43 3.19
N PHE A 20 8.96 3.94 1.94
CA PHE A 20 8.95 4.80 0.76
C PHE A 20 7.74 5.75 0.74
N SER A 21 6.57 5.26 1.14
CA SER A 21 5.35 6.07 1.24
C SER A 21 5.50 7.18 2.28
N HIS A 22 6.01 6.86 3.48
CA HIS A 22 6.27 7.88 4.50
C HIS A 22 7.31 8.92 4.06
N LEU A 23 8.39 8.48 3.40
CA LEU A 23 9.42 9.39 2.88
C LEU A 23 8.84 10.37 1.85
N MET A 24 8.07 9.88 0.88
CA MET A 24 7.46 10.73 -0.14
C MET A 24 6.40 11.66 0.45
N ILE A 25 5.57 11.19 1.39
CA ILE A 25 4.61 12.04 2.12
C ILE A 25 5.33 13.16 2.87
N ALA A 26 6.41 12.85 3.57
CA ALA A 26 7.19 13.85 4.30
C ALA A 26 7.76 14.92 3.35
N GLY A 27 8.34 14.50 2.21
CA GLY A 27 8.85 15.42 1.20
C GLY A 27 7.76 16.33 0.62
N LEU A 28 6.62 15.76 0.21
CA LEU A 28 5.50 16.51 -0.36
C LEU A 28 4.91 17.51 0.63
N ARG A 29 4.68 17.09 1.87
CA ARG A 29 4.19 17.98 2.94
C ARG A 29 5.20 19.09 3.25
N GLY A 30 6.50 18.80 3.19
CA GLY A 30 7.56 19.81 3.29
C GLY A 30 7.54 20.87 2.19
N LEU A 31 7.03 20.51 1.00
CA LEU A 31 6.78 21.44 -0.12
C LEU A 31 5.41 22.15 -0.03
N GLY A 32 4.64 21.93 1.03
CA GLY A 32 3.30 22.50 1.19
C GLY A 32 2.20 21.78 0.39
N LEU A 33 2.48 20.61 -0.16
CA LEU A 33 1.49 19.82 -0.91
C LEU A 33 0.70 18.91 0.05
N PRO A 34 -0.65 18.92 0.01
CA PRO A 34 -1.44 17.99 0.80
C PRO A 34 -1.24 16.56 0.27
N ALA A 35 -0.66 15.70 1.10
CA ALA A 35 -0.41 14.30 0.80
C ALA A 35 -1.02 13.40 1.87
N ALA A 36 -1.54 12.26 1.46
CA ALA A 36 -2.16 11.24 2.29
C ALA A 36 -1.47 9.88 2.10
N TYR A 37 -1.51 9.09 3.17
CA TYR A 37 -1.10 7.69 3.15
C TYR A 37 -2.28 6.85 2.68
N ALA A 38 -2.09 6.07 1.61
CA ALA A 38 -3.07 5.16 1.08
C ALA A 38 -2.64 3.72 1.36
N SER A 39 -3.59 2.89 1.80
CA SER A 39 -3.38 1.47 2.04
C SER A 39 -4.46 0.63 1.35
N GLY A 40 -4.06 -0.51 0.83
CA GLY A 40 -4.94 -1.44 0.16
C GLY A 40 -4.20 -2.62 -0.46
N PHE A 41 -4.64 -3.07 -1.62
CA PHE A 41 -4.07 -4.23 -2.31
C PHE A 41 -3.50 -3.83 -3.67
N LEU A 42 -2.37 -4.42 -4.03
CA LEU A 42 -1.75 -4.27 -5.34
C LEU A 42 -1.91 -5.58 -6.12
N ARG A 43 -2.45 -5.48 -7.34
CA ARG A 43 -2.61 -6.64 -8.22
C ARG A 43 -1.23 -7.05 -8.69
N THR A 44 -0.86 -8.28 -8.39
CA THR A 44 0.44 -8.82 -8.85
C THR A 44 0.22 -9.67 -10.08
N GLU A 45 0.85 -9.29 -11.20
CA GLU A 45 0.90 -10.16 -12.37
C GLU A 45 2.09 -11.12 -12.22
N PRO A 46 1.87 -12.45 -12.31
CA PRO A 46 2.96 -13.42 -12.24
C PRO A 46 3.90 -13.24 -13.44
N PRO A 47 5.19 -13.60 -13.31
CA PRO A 47 6.11 -13.66 -14.44
C PRO A 47 5.53 -14.52 -15.58
N PRO A 48 5.80 -14.18 -16.85
CA PRO A 48 5.28 -14.93 -18.00
C PRO A 48 5.55 -16.44 -17.85
N GLY A 49 4.48 -17.25 -17.94
CA GLY A 49 4.55 -18.71 -17.85
C GLY A 49 4.41 -19.30 -16.45
N GLN A 50 4.19 -18.50 -15.41
CA GLN A 50 3.87 -18.98 -14.07
C GLN A 50 2.37 -18.83 -13.76
N PRO A 51 1.75 -19.81 -13.08
CA PRO A 51 0.35 -19.68 -12.68
C PRO A 51 0.20 -18.51 -11.72
N ARG A 52 -0.93 -17.79 -11.82
CA ARG A 52 -1.30 -16.78 -10.84
C ARG A 52 -1.43 -17.49 -9.48
N LEU A 53 -0.73 -16.97 -8.48
CA LEU A 53 -0.82 -17.51 -7.14
C LEU A 53 -2.09 -16.94 -6.49
N GLU A 54 -3.07 -17.79 -6.23
CA GLU A 54 -4.27 -17.42 -5.47
C GLU A 54 -3.85 -16.88 -4.09
N GLY A 55 -4.36 -15.71 -3.70
CA GLY A 55 -3.99 -15.10 -2.43
C GLY A 55 -2.64 -14.38 -2.40
N ALA A 56 -1.97 -14.19 -3.56
CA ALA A 56 -0.68 -13.51 -3.64
C ALA A 56 -0.78 -11.99 -3.78
N ASP A 57 -1.98 -11.42 -3.91
CA ASP A 57 -2.14 -9.98 -3.98
C ASP A 57 -1.69 -9.35 -2.67
N ALA A 58 -0.62 -8.58 -2.78
CA ALA A 58 0.09 -8.08 -1.63
C ALA A 58 -0.65 -6.86 -1.09
N MET A 59 -0.83 -6.86 0.23
CA MET A 59 -1.12 -5.63 0.95
C MET A 59 -0.03 -4.62 0.64
N HIS A 60 -0.44 -3.44 0.20
CA HIS A 60 0.45 -2.42 -0.31
C HIS A 60 0.13 -1.04 0.25
N ALA A 61 1.12 -0.16 0.19
CA ALA A 61 1.02 1.21 0.61
C ALA A 61 1.59 2.12 -0.47
N TRP A 62 0.90 3.23 -0.72
CA TRP A 62 1.29 4.25 -1.68
C TRP A 62 0.89 5.64 -1.18
N VAL A 63 1.18 6.67 -1.97
CA VAL A 63 0.92 8.07 -1.63
C VAL A 63 -0.15 8.64 -2.52
N GLU A 64 -1.06 9.43 -1.95
CA GLU A 64 -2.00 10.22 -2.74
C GLU A 64 -1.82 11.71 -2.47
N VAL A 65 -1.81 12.51 -3.53
CA VAL A 65 -1.60 13.96 -3.46
C VAL A 65 -2.84 14.68 -3.94
N TRP A 66 -3.31 15.67 -3.17
CA TRP A 66 -4.46 16.46 -3.56
C TRP A 66 -4.06 17.50 -4.62
N ALA A 67 -4.62 17.37 -5.83
CA ALA A 67 -4.36 18.23 -6.98
C ALA A 67 -5.50 19.24 -7.23
N GLY A 68 -6.30 19.56 -6.21
CA GLY A 68 -7.41 20.50 -6.31
C GLY A 68 -8.74 19.86 -6.72
N PRO A 69 -9.84 20.63 -6.71
CA PRO A 69 -11.19 20.08 -6.85
C PRO A 69 -11.50 19.51 -8.25
N GLN A 70 -10.78 19.92 -9.29
CA GLN A 70 -10.99 19.41 -10.65
C GLN A 70 -10.33 18.05 -10.88
N MET A 71 -9.18 17.81 -10.26
CA MET A 71 -8.37 16.61 -10.47
C MET A 71 -8.51 15.61 -9.32
N GLY A 72 -8.82 16.09 -8.12
CA GLY A 72 -8.95 15.26 -6.94
C GLY A 72 -7.60 14.74 -6.43
N TRP A 73 -7.61 13.51 -5.94
CA TRP A 73 -6.42 12.81 -5.44
C TRP A 73 -5.71 12.08 -6.58
N ILE A 74 -4.39 12.28 -6.69
CA ILE A 74 -3.53 11.57 -7.64
C ILE A 74 -2.62 10.62 -6.86
N GLY A 75 -2.62 9.34 -7.23
CA GLY A 75 -1.83 8.32 -6.57
C GLY A 75 -0.44 8.10 -7.18
N PHE A 76 0.55 7.91 -6.33
CA PHE A 76 1.95 7.63 -6.65
C PHE A 76 2.43 6.45 -5.83
N ASP A 77 3.02 5.46 -6.50
CA ASP A 77 3.65 4.30 -5.87
C ASP A 77 5.17 4.46 -5.87
N PRO A 78 5.77 5.01 -4.80
CA PRO A 78 7.21 5.22 -4.74
C PRO A 78 8.00 3.90 -4.60
N THR A 79 7.34 2.80 -4.28
CA THR A 79 7.97 1.47 -4.19
C THR A 79 8.30 0.95 -5.60
N ASN A 80 7.36 1.14 -6.52
CA ASN A 80 7.46 0.67 -7.90
C ASN A 80 7.85 1.77 -8.90
N GLY A 81 7.91 3.03 -8.46
CA GLY A 81 8.29 4.17 -9.30
C GLY A 81 7.26 4.52 -10.37
N CYS A 82 5.97 4.29 -10.10
CA CYS A 82 4.87 4.50 -11.05
C CYS A 82 3.71 5.30 -10.43
N PHE A 83 2.73 5.66 -11.27
CA PHE A 83 1.45 6.16 -10.78
C PHE A 83 0.61 5.00 -10.25
N ALA A 84 -0.14 5.25 -9.18
CA ALA A 84 -1.13 4.28 -8.73
C ALA A 84 -2.32 4.29 -9.71
N GLY A 85 -2.75 3.11 -10.13
CA GLY A 85 -3.75 2.92 -11.17
C GLY A 85 -4.81 1.90 -10.79
N GLU A 86 -5.41 1.24 -11.79
CA GLU A 86 -6.48 0.25 -11.59
C GLU A 86 -6.02 -0.98 -10.77
N ASP A 87 -4.72 -1.25 -10.77
CA ASP A 87 -4.11 -2.33 -10.00
C ASP A 87 -3.96 -2.01 -8.50
N HIS A 88 -4.18 -0.76 -8.09
CA HIS A 88 -4.10 -0.30 -6.70
C HIS A 88 -5.51 -0.14 -6.13
N VAL A 89 -6.01 -1.20 -5.52
CA VAL A 89 -7.34 -1.18 -4.89
C VAL A 89 -7.23 -0.49 -3.54
N LEU A 90 -7.69 0.77 -3.48
CA LEU A 90 -7.74 1.57 -2.27
C LEU A 90 -8.72 0.97 -1.26
N VAL A 91 -8.22 0.66 -0.06
CA VAL A 91 -9.05 0.25 1.08
C VAL A 91 -9.28 1.44 2.01
N ALA A 92 -8.22 2.19 2.33
CA ALA A 92 -8.30 3.32 3.24
C ALA A 92 -7.25 4.40 2.94
N ARG A 93 -7.58 5.65 3.29
CA ARG A 93 -6.72 6.83 3.17
C ARG A 93 -6.68 7.58 4.49
N GLY A 94 -5.48 7.94 4.96
CA GLY A 94 -5.25 8.65 6.22
C GLY A 94 -3.99 9.51 6.21
N ARG A 95 -3.57 10.02 7.37
CA ARG A 95 -2.37 10.89 7.46
C ARG A 95 -1.08 10.07 7.51
N ASP A 96 -1.15 8.87 8.07
CA ASP A 96 -0.05 7.90 8.19
C ASP A 96 -0.60 6.48 8.27
N TYR A 97 0.29 5.50 8.43
CA TYR A 97 -0.08 4.10 8.58
C TYR A 97 -1.03 3.82 9.76
N SER A 98 -0.92 4.54 10.88
CA SER A 98 -1.74 4.30 12.07
C SER A 98 -3.21 4.68 11.87
N ASP A 99 -3.50 5.65 11.01
CA ASP A 99 -4.87 6.02 10.65
C ASP A 99 -5.56 4.95 9.76
N VAL A 100 -4.78 4.08 9.10
CA VAL A 100 -5.27 3.14 8.07
C VAL A 100 -4.72 1.73 8.22
N ALA A 101 -4.31 1.37 9.44
CA ALA A 101 -3.74 0.06 9.69
C ALA A 101 -4.79 -1.02 9.33
N PRO A 102 -4.44 -2.01 8.50
CA PRO A 102 -5.39 -3.01 7.99
C PRO A 102 -5.93 -3.91 9.10
N ILE A 103 -5.16 -4.06 10.19
CA ILE A 103 -5.59 -4.66 11.44
C ILE A 103 -5.10 -3.72 12.55
N ASP A 104 -6.02 -3.17 13.32
CA ASP A 104 -5.72 -2.39 14.53
C ASP A 104 -6.53 -2.92 15.71
N GLY A 105 -5.91 -3.00 16.89
CA GLY A 105 -6.53 -3.54 18.10
C GLY A 105 -5.56 -4.28 19.02
N VAL A 106 -6.08 -4.72 20.16
CA VAL A 106 -5.32 -5.47 21.18
C VAL A 106 -5.70 -6.94 21.10
N LEU A 107 -4.71 -7.80 20.84
CA LEU A 107 -4.87 -9.25 20.86
C LEU A 107 -4.37 -9.81 22.20
N ILE A 108 -5.28 -10.29 23.06
CA ILE A 108 -4.95 -10.97 24.32
C ILE A 108 -5.20 -12.47 24.15
N THR A 109 -4.15 -13.29 24.17
CA THR A 109 -4.27 -14.75 24.01
C THR A 109 -3.27 -15.48 24.91
N SER A 110 -3.58 -16.74 25.23
CA SER A 110 -2.68 -17.68 25.91
C SER A 110 -2.32 -18.83 24.96
N GLY A 111 -1.02 -19.11 24.79
CA GLY A 111 -0.51 -20.16 23.91
C GLY A 111 -0.10 -19.67 22.51
N PRO A 112 0.54 -20.52 21.70
CA PRO A 112 0.98 -20.14 20.35
C PRO A 112 -0.21 -19.88 19.42
N GLN A 113 -0.10 -18.84 18.58
CA GLN A 113 -1.10 -18.44 17.61
C GLN A 113 -0.48 -18.43 16.20
N ARG A 114 -1.25 -18.87 15.21
CA ARG A 114 -0.88 -18.74 13.80
C ARG A 114 -2.10 -18.23 13.04
N HIS A 115 -1.95 -17.10 12.37
CA HIS A 115 -2.99 -16.50 11.53
C HIS A 115 -2.55 -16.56 10.07
N HIS A 116 -3.52 -16.78 9.18
CA HIS A 116 -3.32 -16.74 7.74
C HIS A 116 -4.40 -15.85 7.13
N HIS A 117 -3.98 -14.88 6.34
CA HIS A 117 -4.84 -13.94 5.65
C HIS A 117 -4.41 -13.93 4.18
N ALA A 118 -5.39 -13.98 3.29
CA ALA A 118 -5.18 -13.95 1.85
C ALA A 118 -6.28 -13.11 1.21
N VAL A 119 -5.91 -12.38 0.16
CA VAL A 119 -6.84 -11.62 -0.66
C VAL A 119 -6.59 -11.98 -2.11
N ASP A 120 -7.67 -12.11 -2.87
CA ASP A 120 -7.62 -12.43 -4.28
C ASP A 120 -8.40 -11.39 -5.07
N MET A 121 -7.74 -10.75 -6.03
CA MET A 121 -8.34 -9.74 -6.90
C MET A 121 -8.69 -10.33 -8.26
N ILE A 122 -9.99 -10.32 -8.57
CA ILE A 122 -10.54 -10.88 -9.79
C ILE A 122 -11.01 -9.74 -10.70
N PRO A 123 -10.46 -9.60 -11.92
CA PRO A 123 -10.93 -8.62 -12.89
C PRO A 123 -12.42 -8.85 -13.23
N ILE A 124 -13.21 -7.77 -13.25
CA ILE A 124 -14.61 -7.85 -13.65
C ILE A 124 -14.68 -7.96 -15.18
N GLY A 125 -15.02 -9.14 -15.70
CA GLY A 125 -15.20 -9.38 -17.14
C GLY A 125 -14.58 -10.67 -17.66
N GLU A 126 -13.65 -11.27 -16.93
CA GLU A 126 -13.20 -12.65 -17.17
C GLU A 126 -14.12 -13.60 -16.41
N ALA A 127 -14.89 -14.41 -17.15
CA ALA A 127 -15.71 -15.46 -16.54
C ALA A 127 -14.80 -16.40 -15.75
N VAL A 128 -15.13 -16.63 -14.48
CA VAL A 128 -14.54 -17.68 -13.63
C VAL A 128 -14.69 -18.99 -14.38
N ARG A 129 -13.61 -19.49 -14.99
CA ARG A 129 -13.59 -20.84 -15.53
C ARG A 129 -13.46 -21.78 -14.34
N ASN A 130 -14.61 -22.29 -13.88
CA ASN A 130 -14.70 -23.46 -13.02
C ASN A 130 -13.97 -24.66 -13.64
#